data_AF-A0A0K9N6D1-F1
#
_entry.id   AF-A0A0K9N6D1-F1
#
_cell.length_a   1.000
_cell.length_b   1.000
_cell.length_c   1.000
_cell.angle_alpha   90.00
_cell.angle_beta   90.00
_cell.angle_gamma   90.00
#
_symmetry.space_group_name_H-M   'P 1'
#
loop_
_entity.id
_entity.type
_entity.pdbx_description
1 polymer ?
#
loop_
_entity_poly.entity_id
_entity_poly.type
_entity_poly.pdbx_seq_one_letter_code
_entity_poly.pdbx_strand_id
1 'polypeptide(L)'
;YPEGGQAVIEADAAPGGKAFDRWETLGGGRFLNAASASTTFTMPAADTTVRATYRTTTPAPGPANASINPDKATFDRYPSGKNHRDIPVTLSPGSHTLSGIRCGNVTLQAGRDYTVSGSRYTFSRTYLATLGKGTHAFIFDMSGGADPTFTLTVEDTRPGGGTSSGPTSDSGNAGSNPNTGVADRALLWLAWLIVSGILIFLLVRCAPRRKRAGH
;
A
#
# COMPACT_ATOMS: atom_id res chain seq x y z
N TYR A 1 30.35 -11.92 -37.77
CA TYR A 1 29.91 -13.33 -37.79
C TYR A 1 29.69 -13.78 -39.22
N PRO A 2 29.85 -15.08 -39.56
CA PRO A 2 29.38 -15.60 -40.84
C PRO A 2 27.85 -15.57 -40.91
N GLU A 3 27.30 -15.51 -42.13
CA GLU A 3 25.86 -15.70 -42.37
C GLU A 3 25.38 -17.01 -41.72
N GLY A 4 24.24 -16.97 -41.02
CA GLY A 4 23.71 -18.10 -40.26
C GLY A 4 24.42 -18.36 -38.93
N GLY A 5 25.49 -17.64 -38.62
CA GLY A 5 26.14 -17.67 -37.31
C GLY A 5 25.20 -17.18 -36.21
N GLN A 6 25.30 -17.78 -35.03
CA GLN A 6 24.46 -17.44 -33.89
C GLN A 6 25.26 -16.67 -32.83
N ALA A 7 24.63 -15.66 -32.25
CA ALA A 7 25.15 -14.89 -31.13
C ALA A 7 24.08 -14.81 -30.04
N VAL A 8 24.48 -15.04 -28.78
CA VAL A 8 23.61 -14.75 -27.64
C VAL A 8 23.66 -13.25 -27.40
N ILE A 9 22.49 -12.64 -27.29
CA ILE A 9 22.32 -11.22 -26.98
C ILE A 9 21.48 -11.09 -25.71
N GLU A 10 21.81 -10.10 -24.90
CA GLU A 10 21.12 -9.77 -23.67
C GLU A 10 20.75 -8.30 -23.68
N ALA A 11 19.51 -7.99 -23.30
CA ALA A 11 19.01 -6.64 -23.21
C ALA A 11 19.57 -6.00 -21.95
N ASP A 12 19.96 -4.73 -22.06
CA ASP A 12 20.37 -3.95 -20.91
C ASP A 12 19.26 -3.92 -19.83
N ALA A 13 19.66 -3.61 -18.60
CA ALA A 13 18.70 -3.40 -17.53
C ALA A 13 17.68 -2.32 -17.94
N ALA A 14 16.38 -2.65 -17.81
CA ALA A 14 15.33 -1.70 -18.13
C ALA A 14 15.43 -0.47 -17.20
N PRO A 15 15.30 0.76 -17.74
CA PRO A 15 15.22 1.96 -16.91
C PRO A 15 14.05 1.87 -15.91
N GLY A 16 14.16 2.55 -14.76
CA GLY A 16 13.12 2.55 -13.72
C GLY A 16 11.72 2.86 -14.27
N GLY A 17 10.74 2.04 -13.88
CA GLY A 17 9.35 2.14 -14.38
C GLY A 17 9.14 1.64 -15.81
N LYS A 18 10.09 0.87 -16.37
CA LYS A 18 9.96 0.19 -17.66
C LYS A 18 10.29 -1.29 -17.54
N ALA A 19 9.81 -2.08 -18.50
CA ALA A 19 10.19 -3.48 -18.68
C ALA A 19 10.56 -3.73 -20.15
N PHE A 20 11.44 -4.71 -20.39
CA PHE A 20 11.75 -5.19 -21.73
C PHE A 20 10.45 -5.56 -22.46
N ASP A 21 10.27 -5.04 -23.68
CA ASP A 21 9.13 -5.35 -24.53
C ASP A 21 9.52 -6.38 -25.59
N ARG A 22 10.46 -6.01 -26.49
CA ARG A 22 10.94 -6.91 -27.54
C ARG A 22 12.26 -6.47 -28.15
N TRP A 23 12.85 -7.38 -28.91
CA TRP A 23 13.91 -7.12 -29.88
C TRP A 23 13.33 -6.74 -31.24
N GLU A 24 13.94 -5.75 -31.88
CA GLU A 24 13.70 -5.34 -33.26
C GLU A 24 15.01 -5.42 -34.06
N THR A 25 14.91 -5.68 -35.35
CA THR A 25 16.06 -5.69 -36.26
C THR A 25 15.80 -4.82 -37.49
N LEU A 26 16.81 -4.07 -37.91
CA LEU A 26 16.84 -3.28 -39.13
C LEU A 26 17.87 -3.88 -40.06
N GLY A 27 17.44 -4.63 -41.08
CA GLY A 27 18.33 -5.26 -42.06
C GLY A 27 18.36 -6.80 -42.05
N GLY A 28 17.42 -7.45 -41.36
CA GLY A 28 17.22 -8.91 -41.42
C GLY A 28 17.79 -9.65 -40.20
N GLY A 29 17.97 -10.96 -40.34
CA GLY A 29 18.33 -11.86 -39.24
C GLY A 29 17.11 -12.34 -38.47
N ARG A 30 17.31 -13.28 -37.54
CA ARG A 30 16.21 -13.92 -36.80
C ARG A 30 16.55 -14.08 -35.33
N PHE A 31 15.61 -13.68 -34.47
CA PHE A 31 15.65 -13.99 -33.05
C PHE A 31 15.03 -15.36 -32.82
N LEU A 32 15.65 -16.17 -31.95
CA LEU A 32 15.02 -17.38 -31.42
C LEU A 32 13.74 -17.02 -30.66
N ASN A 33 13.83 -16.00 -29.81
CA ASN A 33 12.68 -15.39 -29.15
C ASN A 33 12.88 -13.88 -28.99
N ALA A 34 12.20 -13.07 -29.80
CA ALA A 34 12.30 -11.62 -29.73
C ALA A 34 11.68 -11.03 -28.45
N ALA A 35 10.81 -11.78 -27.74
CA ALA A 35 10.15 -11.35 -26.51
C ALA A 35 10.92 -11.73 -25.23
N SER A 36 12.11 -12.33 -25.33
CA SER A 36 12.98 -12.61 -24.19
C SER A 36 14.17 -11.65 -24.13
N ALA A 37 14.41 -11.10 -22.94
CA ALA A 37 15.53 -10.18 -22.69
C ALA A 37 16.89 -10.82 -22.99
N SER A 38 17.05 -12.12 -22.78
CA SER A 38 18.18 -12.89 -23.26
C SER A 38 17.72 -13.85 -24.36
N THR A 39 18.35 -13.79 -25.53
CA THR A 39 17.93 -14.57 -26.70
C THR A 39 19.09 -14.84 -27.65
N THR A 40 18.91 -15.77 -28.57
CA THR A 40 19.89 -16.05 -29.63
C THR A 40 19.48 -15.32 -30.91
N PHE A 41 20.39 -14.53 -31.45
CA PHE A 41 20.26 -13.87 -32.74
C PHE A 41 21.04 -14.63 -33.82
N THR A 42 20.37 -14.93 -34.94
CA THR A 42 20.97 -15.54 -36.12
C THR A 42 21.30 -14.48 -37.15
N MET A 43 22.56 -14.45 -37.58
CA MET A 43 23.16 -13.42 -38.39
C MET A 43 22.68 -13.44 -39.85
N PRO A 44 22.24 -12.30 -40.41
CA PRO A 44 21.94 -12.19 -41.83
C PRO A 44 23.22 -12.13 -42.70
N ALA A 45 23.05 -12.23 -44.01
CA ALA A 45 24.15 -12.07 -44.97
C ALA A 45 24.71 -10.63 -45.04
N ALA A 46 23.88 -9.63 -44.69
CA ALA A 46 24.20 -8.21 -44.70
C ALA A 46 24.36 -7.66 -43.28
N ASP A 47 25.01 -6.50 -43.14
CA ASP A 47 25.11 -5.80 -41.86
C ASP A 47 23.73 -5.39 -41.36
N THR A 48 23.49 -5.57 -40.06
CA THR A 48 22.20 -5.26 -39.45
C THR A 48 22.36 -4.62 -38.08
N THR A 49 21.31 -3.93 -37.65
CA THR A 49 21.23 -3.31 -36.33
C THR A 49 20.12 -3.98 -35.53
N VAL A 50 20.47 -4.45 -34.33
CA VAL A 50 19.51 -4.99 -33.37
C VAL A 50 19.21 -3.93 -32.31
N ARG A 51 17.94 -3.78 -31.92
CA ARG A 51 17.48 -2.81 -30.93
C ARG A 51 16.54 -3.47 -29.92
N ALA A 52 16.80 -3.26 -28.62
CA ALA A 52 15.82 -3.56 -27.58
C ALA A 52 14.84 -2.41 -27.42
N THR A 53 13.56 -2.73 -27.27
CA THR A 53 12.52 -1.75 -26.91
C THR A 53 12.00 -2.05 -25.50
N TYR A 54 11.60 -0.99 -24.79
CA TYR A 54 11.09 -1.06 -23.42
C TYR A 54 9.77 -0.32 -23.35
N ARG A 55 8.80 -0.94 -22.68
CA ARG A 55 7.49 -0.34 -22.43
C ARG A 55 7.38 0.16 -21.01
N THR A 56 6.61 1.21 -20.79
CA THR A 56 6.31 1.72 -19.45
C THR A 56 5.50 0.68 -18.68
N THR A 57 5.96 0.38 -17.48
CA THR A 57 5.18 -0.37 -16.50
C THR A 57 4.46 0.63 -15.63
N THR A 58 3.14 0.68 -15.69
CA THR A 58 2.37 1.35 -14.64
C THR A 58 2.49 0.48 -13.40
N PRO A 59 3.10 0.94 -12.30
CA PRO A 59 3.03 0.20 -11.05
C PRO A 59 1.55 0.05 -10.70
N ALA A 60 1.13 -1.15 -10.31
CA ALA A 60 -0.23 -1.35 -9.81
C ALA A 60 -0.50 -0.31 -8.70
N PRO A 61 -1.71 0.27 -8.61
CA PRO A 61 -2.06 1.11 -7.46
C PRO A 61 -1.67 0.37 -6.19
N GLY A 62 -0.96 1.03 -5.28
CA GLY A 62 -0.62 0.44 -4.00
C GLY A 62 -1.88 -0.06 -3.29
N PRO A 63 -1.74 -0.99 -2.31
CA PRO A 63 -2.89 -1.49 -1.57
C PRO A 63 -3.71 -0.33 -1.00
N ALA A 64 -5.01 -0.33 -1.27
CA ALA A 64 -5.91 0.74 -0.84
C ALA A 64 -6.20 0.59 0.65
N ASN A 65 -6.10 1.68 1.40
CA ASN A 65 -6.46 1.72 2.82
C ASN A 65 -7.97 1.49 3.01
N ALA A 66 -8.34 0.97 4.17
CA ALA A 66 -9.73 0.85 4.55
C ALA A 66 -10.33 2.20 4.97
N SER A 67 -11.65 2.33 4.81
CA SER A 67 -12.41 3.49 5.26
C SER A 67 -13.75 3.06 5.85
N ILE A 68 -14.35 3.93 6.66
CA ILE A 68 -15.63 3.69 7.31
C ILE A 68 -16.57 4.87 7.11
N ASN A 69 -17.87 4.60 7.17
CA ASN A 69 -18.91 5.63 7.15
C ASN A 69 -20.13 5.23 8.00
N PRO A 70 -20.54 6.05 8.97
CA PRO A 70 -19.90 7.29 9.42
C PRO A 70 -18.59 7.03 10.18
N ASP A 71 -17.72 8.04 10.24
CA ASP A 71 -16.51 8.06 11.06
C ASP A 71 -16.75 8.60 12.48
N LYS A 72 -17.94 9.19 12.72
CA LYS A 72 -18.35 9.69 14.03
C LYS A 72 -19.86 9.59 14.25
N ALA A 73 -20.26 9.42 15.50
CA ALA A 73 -21.66 9.49 15.90
C ALA A 73 -21.82 9.91 17.36
N THR A 74 -23.07 10.18 17.75
CA THR A 74 -23.45 10.41 19.15
C THR A 74 -24.42 9.34 19.61
N PHE A 75 -24.28 8.92 20.87
CA PHE A 75 -25.20 8.01 21.55
C PHE A 75 -25.67 8.65 22.84
N ASP A 76 -26.97 8.56 23.11
CA ASP A 76 -27.56 9.04 24.36
C ASP A 76 -27.90 7.86 25.26
N ARG A 77 -27.37 7.89 26.49
CA ARG A 77 -27.62 6.85 27.50
C ARG A 77 -29.01 6.95 28.11
N TYR A 78 -29.73 8.04 27.92
CA TYR A 78 -31.11 8.15 28.38
C TYR A 78 -32.01 7.21 27.56
N PRO A 79 -32.66 6.17 28.14
CA PRO A 79 -33.45 5.23 27.34
C PRO A 79 -34.60 5.85 26.55
N SER A 80 -35.15 6.98 27.04
CA SER A 80 -36.17 7.77 26.34
C SER A 80 -35.59 8.87 25.45
N GLY A 81 -34.26 8.97 25.37
CA GLY A 81 -33.53 9.92 24.55
C GLY A 81 -33.58 9.53 23.07
N LYS A 82 -33.64 10.54 22.18
CA LYS A 82 -33.76 10.32 20.72
C LYS A 82 -32.58 9.54 20.12
N ASN A 83 -31.41 9.60 20.75
CA ASN A 83 -30.18 8.96 20.29
C ASN A 83 -29.87 7.64 21.03
N HIS A 84 -30.82 7.07 21.77
CA HIS A 84 -30.71 5.76 22.41
C HIS A 84 -31.04 4.63 21.44
N ARG A 85 -30.20 4.42 20.43
CA ARG A 85 -30.43 3.47 19.34
C ARG A 85 -29.14 2.80 18.88
N ASP A 86 -29.29 1.72 18.12
CA ASP A 86 -28.17 1.04 17.47
C ASP A 86 -27.51 1.97 16.45
N ILE A 87 -26.20 1.82 16.26
CA ILE A 87 -25.41 2.67 15.36
C ILE A 87 -24.79 1.81 14.26
N PRO A 88 -25.25 1.95 13.01
CA PRO A 88 -24.64 1.27 11.88
C PRO A 88 -23.41 2.04 11.38
N VAL A 89 -22.31 1.31 11.19
CA VAL A 89 -21.08 1.78 10.53
C VAL A 89 -20.78 0.85 9.36
N THR A 90 -20.58 1.42 8.19
CA THR A 90 -20.22 0.66 6.98
C THR A 90 -18.71 0.65 6.82
N LEU A 91 -18.11 -0.52 6.63
CA LEU A 91 -16.69 -0.69 6.35
C LEU A 91 -16.45 -0.90 4.85
N SER A 92 -15.57 -0.10 4.28
CA SER A 92 -14.96 -0.32 2.97
C SER A 92 -13.53 -0.83 3.19
N PRO A 93 -13.26 -2.13 3.05
CA PRO A 93 -12.01 -2.73 3.54
C PRO A 93 -10.77 -2.42 2.66
N GLY A 94 -10.95 -1.75 1.52
CA GLY A 94 -9.86 -1.46 0.59
C GLY A 94 -9.25 -2.75 0.03
N SER A 95 -7.93 -2.87 0.11
CA SER A 95 -7.17 -4.08 -0.27
C SER A 95 -6.90 -5.02 0.91
N HIS A 96 -7.56 -4.82 2.06
CA HIS A 96 -7.28 -5.53 3.31
C HIS A 96 -8.50 -6.30 3.81
N THR A 97 -8.33 -7.02 4.93
CA THR A 97 -9.39 -7.76 5.61
C THR A 97 -9.51 -7.27 7.05
N LEU A 98 -10.70 -7.33 7.63
CA LEU A 98 -10.90 -6.97 9.03
C LEU A 98 -10.43 -8.12 9.95
N SER A 99 -9.54 -7.81 10.88
CA SER A 99 -9.05 -8.73 11.92
C SER A 99 -9.93 -8.68 13.18
N GLY A 100 -10.47 -7.50 13.52
CA GLY A 100 -11.34 -7.32 14.67
C GLY A 100 -11.77 -5.87 14.86
N ILE A 101 -12.63 -5.64 15.84
CA ILE A 101 -13.02 -4.28 16.27
C ILE A 101 -12.68 -4.14 17.74
N ARG A 102 -11.99 -3.07 18.10
CA ARG A 102 -11.59 -2.80 19.49
C ARG A 102 -11.98 -1.40 19.95
N CYS A 103 -12.37 -1.28 21.20
CA CYS A 103 -12.59 -0.01 21.88
C CYS A 103 -11.56 0.10 23.02
N GLY A 104 -10.54 0.95 22.84
CA GLY A 104 -9.36 0.91 23.71
C GLY A 104 -8.69 -0.47 23.68
N ASN A 105 -8.57 -1.10 24.85
CA ASN A 105 -7.97 -2.44 25.01
C ASN A 105 -8.98 -3.60 24.94
N VAL A 106 -10.27 -3.31 24.71
CA VAL A 106 -11.33 -4.32 24.68
C VAL A 106 -11.64 -4.69 23.24
N THR A 107 -11.48 -5.97 22.90
CA THR A 107 -11.96 -6.52 21.63
C THR A 107 -13.46 -6.80 21.73
N LEU A 108 -14.22 -6.24 20.79
CA LEU A 108 -15.66 -6.41 20.73
C LEU A 108 -16.01 -7.77 20.10
N GLN A 109 -17.13 -8.34 20.54
CA GLN A 109 -17.61 -9.64 20.10
C GLN A 109 -18.81 -9.49 19.13
N ALA A 110 -18.69 -10.07 17.93
CA ALA A 110 -19.79 -10.15 16.99
C ALA A 110 -20.96 -10.97 17.56
N GLY A 111 -22.19 -10.54 17.28
CA GLY A 111 -23.43 -11.12 17.81
C GLY A 111 -23.80 -10.64 19.22
N ARG A 112 -22.84 -10.09 19.98
CA ARG A 112 -23.06 -9.55 21.33
C ARG A 112 -22.95 -8.03 21.37
N ASP A 113 -21.79 -7.50 20.99
CA ASP A 113 -21.51 -6.06 21.08
C ASP A 113 -21.94 -5.33 19.80
N TYR A 114 -21.81 -6.00 18.66
CA TYR A 114 -22.27 -5.54 17.36
C TYR A 114 -22.80 -6.71 16.51
N THR A 115 -23.63 -6.43 15.51
CA THR A 115 -24.06 -7.39 14.49
C THR A 115 -23.47 -7.04 13.14
N VAL A 116 -23.34 -8.03 12.25
CA VAL A 116 -22.76 -7.85 10.90
C VAL A 116 -23.76 -8.28 9.85
N SER A 117 -23.98 -7.42 8.85
CA SER A 117 -24.75 -7.72 7.65
C SER A 117 -24.02 -7.18 6.43
N GLY A 118 -23.35 -8.06 5.68
CA GLY A 118 -22.47 -7.65 4.57
C GLY A 118 -21.31 -6.79 5.09
N SER A 119 -21.19 -5.56 4.61
CA SER A 119 -20.19 -4.57 5.05
C SER A 119 -20.67 -3.66 6.18
N ARG A 120 -21.90 -3.85 6.68
CA ARG A 120 -22.48 -3.01 7.74
C ARG A 120 -22.31 -3.67 9.11
N TYR A 121 -21.63 -2.96 9.99
CA TYR A 121 -21.36 -3.30 11.39
C TYR A 121 -22.26 -2.44 12.27
N THR A 122 -23.25 -3.06 12.90
CA THR A 122 -24.24 -2.35 13.72
C THR A 122 -23.90 -2.53 15.19
N PHE A 123 -23.35 -1.48 15.82
CA PHE A 123 -23.08 -1.46 17.25
C PHE A 123 -24.39 -1.45 18.03
N SER A 124 -24.56 -2.41 18.93
CA SER A 124 -25.81 -2.59 19.67
C SER A 124 -25.98 -1.51 20.73
N ARG A 125 -27.18 -0.94 20.84
CA ARG A 125 -27.53 0.04 21.90
C ARG A 125 -27.25 -0.49 23.29
N THR A 126 -27.41 -1.80 23.49
CA THR A 126 -27.18 -2.47 24.78
C THR A 126 -25.71 -2.36 25.18
N TYR A 127 -24.80 -2.63 24.25
CA TYR A 127 -23.37 -2.43 24.48
C TYR A 127 -23.04 -0.94 24.65
N LEU A 128 -23.54 -0.07 23.77
CA LEU A 128 -23.29 1.37 23.84
C LEU A 128 -23.74 2.03 25.15
N ALA A 129 -24.83 1.55 25.76
CA ALA A 129 -25.33 2.02 27.04
C ALA A 129 -24.43 1.70 28.25
N THR A 130 -23.55 0.69 28.10
CA THR A 130 -22.56 0.33 29.13
C THR A 130 -21.37 1.29 29.18
N LEU A 131 -21.13 2.03 28.11
CA LEU A 131 -20.01 2.97 28.02
C LEU A 131 -20.22 4.17 28.95
N GLY A 132 -19.13 4.65 29.54
CA GLY A 132 -19.12 5.91 30.30
C GLY A 132 -19.40 7.12 29.42
N LYS A 133 -19.83 8.24 30.01
CA LYS A 133 -19.97 9.51 29.28
C LYS A 133 -18.60 9.94 28.75
N GLY A 134 -18.58 10.58 27.58
CA GLY A 134 -17.35 11.04 26.92
C GLY A 134 -17.09 10.35 25.58
N THR A 135 -15.87 10.48 25.09
CA THR A 135 -15.48 10.03 23.75
C THR A 135 -14.84 8.65 23.79
N HIS A 136 -15.29 7.76 22.91
CA HIS A 136 -14.79 6.41 22.74
C HIS A 136 -14.33 6.21 21.29
N ALA A 137 -13.14 5.66 21.12
CA ALA A 137 -12.57 5.36 19.81
C ALA A 137 -12.67 3.86 19.53
N PHE A 138 -13.42 3.51 18.48
CA PHE A 138 -13.56 2.17 17.95
C PHE A 138 -12.63 2.00 16.76
N ILE A 139 -11.62 1.16 16.90
CA ILE A 139 -10.64 0.89 15.86
C ILE A 139 -11.04 -0.40 15.15
N PHE A 140 -11.20 -0.31 13.84
CA PHE A 140 -11.33 -1.47 12.96
C PHE A 140 -9.92 -1.92 12.60
N ASP A 141 -9.47 -2.99 13.25
CA ASP A 141 -8.12 -3.55 13.10
C ASP A 141 -8.03 -4.27 11.75
N MET A 142 -7.24 -3.71 10.83
CA MET A 142 -7.09 -4.23 9.48
C MET A 142 -5.84 -5.10 9.37
N SER A 143 -5.87 -6.10 8.49
CA SER A 143 -4.71 -6.95 8.22
C SER A 143 -3.50 -6.22 7.61
N GLY A 144 -3.69 -4.96 7.20
CA GLY A 144 -2.64 -4.06 6.76
C GLY A 144 -3.19 -2.67 6.44
N GLY A 145 -2.31 -1.75 6.06
CA GLY A 145 -2.67 -0.36 5.82
C GLY A 145 -3.00 0.39 7.11
N ALA A 146 -3.70 1.52 6.98
CA ALA A 146 -4.17 2.30 8.13
C ALA A 146 -5.51 1.77 8.67
N ASP A 147 -5.61 1.60 9.99
CA ASP A 147 -6.84 1.21 10.68
C ASP A 147 -7.84 2.38 10.73
N PRO A 148 -9.04 2.27 10.14
CA PRO A 148 -10.04 3.32 10.26
C PRO A 148 -10.64 3.34 11.67
N THR A 149 -10.86 4.56 12.19
CA THR A 149 -11.34 4.79 13.55
C THR A 149 -12.71 5.46 13.55
N PHE A 150 -13.68 4.83 14.21
CA PHE A 150 -15.01 5.37 14.47
C PHE A 150 -15.05 6.04 15.85
N THR A 151 -15.38 7.33 15.88
CA THR A 151 -15.43 8.11 17.13
C THR A 151 -16.86 8.24 17.62
N LEU A 152 -17.14 7.70 18.80
CA LEU A 152 -18.45 7.81 19.44
C LEU A 152 -18.40 8.80 20.60
N THR A 153 -19.29 9.79 20.60
CA THR A 153 -19.53 10.63 21.78
C THR A 153 -20.76 10.10 22.52
N VAL A 154 -20.56 9.73 23.78
CA VAL A 154 -21.61 9.22 24.67
C VAL A 154 -22.07 10.34 25.60
N GLU A 155 -23.34 10.69 25.49
CA GLU A 155 -24.02 11.72 26.28
C GLU A 155 -25.12 11.08 27.13
N ASP A 156 -25.74 11.89 27.98
CA ASP A 156 -26.85 11.45 28.83
C ASP A 156 -27.77 12.64 29.12
N THR A 157 -28.89 12.68 28.40
CA THR A 157 -29.81 13.83 28.42
C THR A 157 -30.93 13.70 29.46
N ARG A 158 -30.82 12.74 30.40
CA ARG A 158 -31.83 12.53 31.45
C ARG A 158 -32.20 13.85 32.15
N PRO A 159 -33.48 14.25 32.15
CA PRO A 159 -33.93 15.41 32.90
C PRO A 159 -33.80 15.14 34.41
N GLY A 160 -32.81 15.76 35.06
CA GLY A 160 -32.65 15.78 36.51
C GLY A 160 -31.87 14.61 37.13
N GLY A 161 -30.92 14.97 38.01
CA GLY A 161 -30.26 14.06 38.94
C GLY A 161 -28.76 13.82 38.69
N GLY A 162 -27.96 14.88 38.61
CA GLY A 162 -26.52 14.76 38.85
C GLY A 162 -26.29 14.21 40.26
N THR A 163 -26.03 12.91 40.39
CA THR A 163 -25.42 12.36 41.59
C THR A 163 -23.92 12.59 41.48
N SER A 164 -23.52 13.77 41.96
CA SER A 164 -22.16 14.04 42.39
C SER A 164 -21.81 13.06 43.51
N SER A 165 -21.12 11.96 43.17
CA SER A 165 -20.30 11.28 44.17
C SER A 165 -19.10 12.18 44.43
N GLY A 166 -19.18 13.01 45.47
CA GLY A 166 -18.00 13.64 46.05
C GLY A 166 -17.04 12.56 46.58
N PRO A 167 -15.74 12.86 46.59
CA PRO A 167 -15.19 13.32 47.86
C PRO A 167 -14.62 14.74 47.74
N THR A 168 -14.78 15.49 48.82
CA THR A 168 -14.11 16.76 49.10
C THR A 168 -12.61 16.66 48.85
N SER A 169 -12.03 17.62 48.13
CA SER A 169 -10.58 17.81 48.08
C SER A 169 -10.26 19.30 48.13
N ASP A 170 -9.68 19.61 49.28
CA ASP A 170 -8.88 20.76 49.66
C ASP A 170 -7.88 21.19 48.58
N SER A 171 -7.56 22.49 48.59
CA SER A 171 -6.62 23.14 47.68
C SER A 171 -5.17 22.94 48.16
N GLY A 172 -4.28 22.52 47.27
CA GLY A 172 -2.83 22.51 47.52
C GLY A 172 -2.01 22.47 46.23
N ASN A 173 -1.29 23.55 45.95
CA ASN A 173 -0.39 23.77 44.82
C ASN A 173 1.08 23.47 45.18
N ALA A 174 1.82 22.81 44.28
CA ALA A 174 3.27 22.87 43.98
C ALA A 174 3.66 21.54 43.29
N GLY A 175 4.51 21.40 42.27
CA GLY A 175 5.45 22.24 41.53
C GLY A 175 6.44 21.27 40.82
N SER A 176 6.99 21.69 39.67
CA SER A 176 8.27 21.25 39.07
C SER A 176 8.35 19.99 38.15
N ASN A 177 8.75 20.26 36.89
CA ASN A 177 9.48 19.41 35.91
C ASN A 177 10.94 19.14 36.42
N PRO A 178 11.80 18.17 35.96
CA PRO A 178 12.07 17.79 34.55
C PRO A 178 12.55 16.35 34.18
N ASN A 179 12.47 16.06 32.88
CA ASN A 179 13.26 15.21 31.95
C ASN A 179 14.15 14.03 32.40
N THR A 180 14.10 12.94 31.60
CA THR A 180 15.23 12.18 30.96
C THR A 180 14.63 11.01 30.15
N GLY A 181 15.12 10.50 29.02
CA GLY A 181 16.31 10.76 28.19
C GLY A 181 16.42 9.67 27.10
N VAL A 182 16.81 10.11 25.89
CA VAL A 182 17.69 9.51 24.86
C VAL A 182 17.48 8.11 24.23
N ALA A 183 17.51 8.07 22.89
CA ALA A 183 18.46 7.31 22.04
C ALA A 183 18.25 7.72 20.54
N ASP A 184 19.18 8.44 19.90
CA ASP A 184 20.32 7.96 19.07
C ASP A 184 19.91 7.47 17.67
N ARG A 185 20.06 8.28 16.61
CA ARG A 185 21.25 8.50 15.72
C ARG A 185 21.65 7.28 14.87
N ALA A 186 21.46 7.40 13.55
CA ALA A 186 22.33 6.83 12.50
C ALA A 186 21.99 7.53 11.17
N LEU A 187 22.72 8.58 10.80
CA LEU A 187 23.91 8.62 9.93
C LEU A 187 23.65 8.38 8.43
N LEU A 188 24.00 9.45 7.70
CA LEU A 188 24.03 9.68 6.27
C LEU A 188 24.90 8.68 5.50
N TRP A 189 24.56 8.45 4.22
CA TRP A 189 25.55 8.39 3.14
C TRP A 189 24.99 9.03 1.86
N LEU A 190 25.62 10.11 1.40
CA LEU A 190 25.62 10.58 0.02
C LEU A 190 26.76 9.87 -0.74
N ALA A 191 26.50 9.39 -1.96
CA ALA A 191 27.45 9.23 -3.09
C ALA A 191 26.66 8.81 -4.34
N TRP A 192 26.46 9.65 -5.36
CA TRP A 192 27.29 9.84 -6.57
C TRP A 192 27.83 8.54 -7.20
N LEU A 193 27.34 8.15 -8.40
CA LEU A 193 28.04 8.30 -9.69
C LEU A 193 27.33 7.59 -10.86
N ILE A 194 27.50 8.24 -12.02
CA ILE A 194 27.09 7.95 -13.38
C ILE A 194 27.45 6.52 -13.83
N VAL A 195 26.51 5.83 -14.47
CA VAL A 195 26.85 4.92 -15.59
C VAL A 195 25.85 5.15 -16.71
N SER A 196 26.27 6.02 -17.61
CA SER A 196 26.05 5.97 -19.06
C SER A 196 24.85 5.13 -19.53
N GLY A 197 23.78 5.81 -19.93
CA GLY A 197 22.78 5.25 -20.83
C GLY A 197 23.41 5.02 -22.20
N ILE A 198 24.24 3.99 -22.31
CA ILE A 198 24.74 3.52 -23.59
C ILE A 198 23.59 2.73 -24.19
N LEU A 199 22.83 3.40 -25.04
CA LEU A 199 22.08 2.76 -26.11
C LEU A 199 23.10 1.97 -26.95
N ILE A 200 23.27 0.67 -26.66
CA ILE A 200 24.15 -0.19 -27.46
C ILE A 200 23.46 -0.39 -28.81
N PHE A 201 23.77 0.48 -29.76
CA PHE A 201 23.67 0.17 -31.18
C PHE A 201 24.73 -0.90 -31.47
N LEU A 202 24.37 -2.18 -31.31
CA LEU A 202 25.24 -3.25 -31.77
C LEU A 202 25.16 -3.28 -33.31
N LEU A 203 26.04 -2.54 -33.96
CA LEU A 203 26.26 -2.64 -35.40
C LEU A 203 26.96 -3.97 -35.65
N VAL A 204 26.21 -5.00 -36.01
CA VAL A 204 26.81 -6.33 -36.24
C VAL A 204 27.28 -6.40 -37.68
N ARG A 205 28.59 -6.16 -37.88
CA ARG A 205 29.22 -6.25 -39.20
C ARG A 205 29.46 -7.71 -39.61
N CYS A 206 28.96 -8.08 -40.76
CA CYS A 206 29.28 -9.31 -41.46
C CYS A 206 30.62 -9.14 -42.20
N ALA A 207 31.50 -10.13 -42.06
CA ALA A 207 32.76 -10.12 -42.78
C ALA A 207 32.47 -10.41 -44.27
N PRO A 208 32.99 -9.62 -45.22
CA PRO A 208 32.77 -9.88 -46.63
C PRO A 208 33.39 -11.21 -47.02
N ARG A 209 32.56 -12.08 -47.60
CA ARG A 209 32.94 -13.37 -48.18
C ARG A 209 33.98 -13.08 -49.28
N ARG A 210 35.27 -13.31 -49.02
CA ARG A 210 36.30 -13.30 -50.08
C ARG A 210 35.87 -14.33 -51.12
N LYS A 211 35.38 -13.86 -52.28
CA LYS A 211 35.21 -14.73 -53.44
C LYS A 211 36.60 -15.28 -53.77
N ARG A 212 36.82 -16.57 -53.54
CA ARG A 212 37.93 -17.29 -54.18
C ARG A 212 37.65 -17.27 -55.68
N ALA A 213 38.35 -16.38 -56.39
CA ALA A 213 38.64 -16.56 -57.80
C ALA A 213 39.78 -17.59 -57.90
N GLY A 214 39.65 -18.52 -58.85
CA GLY A 214 40.62 -19.57 -59.17
C GLY A 214 39.89 -20.56 -60.07
N HIS A 215 39.78 -20.27 -61.37
CA HIS A 215 40.71 -20.66 -62.45
C HIS A 215 40.80 -22.18 -62.62
#